data_AF-A0A940FGP4-F1
#
_entry.id   AF-A0A940FGP4-F1
#
_cell.length_a   1.000
_cell.length_b   1.000
_cell.length_c   1.000
_cell.angle_alpha   90.00
_cell.angle_beta   90.00
_cell.angle_gamma   90.00
#
_symmetry.space_group_name_H-M   'P 1'
#
loop_
_entity.id
_entity.type
_entity.pdbx_description
1 polymer ?
#
loop_
_entity_poly.entity_id
_entity_poly.type
_entity_poly.pdbx_seq_one_letter_code
_entity_poly.pdbx_strand_id
1 'polypeptide(L)'
;MTHKMFFRSAVLTAIIGAPLLMHAQSDDSLKRAALFLEPVEVKAIRATENAPFAKTTITGSEIKKSNLGQDLPYILNLTPSVVINSDAGNGVGYTGLRIR
;
A
#
# COMPACT_ATOMS: atom_id res chain seq x y z
N MET A 1 -45.13 61.66 -22.80
CA MET A 1 -43.91 61.11 -23.46
C MET A 1 -42.87 60.62 -22.43
N THR A 2 -43.30 60.12 -21.27
CA THR A 2 -42.42 59.82 -20.11
C THR A 2 -42.38 58.31 -19.78
N HIS A 3 -43.46 57.56 -20.01
CA HIS A 3 -43.52 56.11 -19.73
C HIS A 3 -42.68 55.24 -20.69
N LYS A 4 -42.54 55.65 -21.97
CA LYS A 4 -41.70 54.92 -22.94
C LYS A 4 -40.20 55.04 -22.65
N MET A 5 -39.79 56.06 -21.89
CA MET A 5 -38.38 56.31 -21.58
C MET A 5 -37.91 55.48 -20.37
N PHE A 6 -38.78 55.32 -19.36
CA PHE A 6 -38.55 54.43 -18.21
C PHE A 6 -38.50 52.94 -18.58
N PHE A 7 -39.32 52.52 -19.55
CA PHE A 7 -39.32 51.12 -19.99
C PHE A 7 -38.04 50.76 -20.77
N ARG A 8 -37.46 51.72 -21.51
CA ARG A 8 -36.22 51.49 -22.27
C ARG A 8 -34.97 51.49 -21.38
N SER A 9 -34.93 52.30 -20.32
CA SER A 9 -33.81 52.27 -19.36
C SER A 9 -33.83 51.02 -18.48
N ALA A 10 -35.02 50.56 -18.06
CA ALA A 10 -35.19 49.34 -17.27
C ALA A 10 -34.81 48.06 -18.05
N VAL A 11 -35.07 48.03 -19.35
CA VAL A 11 -34.64 46.91 -20.22
C VAL A 11 -33.13 46.93 -20.46
N LEU A 12 -32.52 48.12 -20.56
CA LEU A 12 -31.08 48.25 -20.80
C LEU A 12 -30.24 47.86 -19.57
N THR A 13 -30.69 48.20 -18.35
CA THR A 13 -30.01 47.77 -17.11
C THR A 13 -30.17 46.27 -16.84
N ALA A 14 -31.30 45.66 -17.24
CA ALA A 14 -31.49 44.21 -17.12
C ALA A 14 -30.55 43.41 -18.03
N ILE A 15 -30.28 43.89 -19.25
CA ILE A 15 -29.40 43.21 -20.22
C ILE A 15 -27.92 43.29 -19.79
N ILE A 16 -27.50 44.39 -19.17
CA ILE A 16 -26.11 44.58 -18.70
C ILE A 16 -25.86 43.87 -17.36
N GLY A 17 -26.87 43.75 -16.49
CA GLY A 17 -26.75 43.06 -15.19
C GLY A 17 -26.82 41.53 -15.26
N ALA A 18 -27.52 40.97 -16.25
CA ALA A 18 -27.66 39.53 -16.44
C ALA A 18 -26.33 38.77 -16.67
N PRO A 19 -25.38 39.25 -17.51
CA PRO A 19 -24.11 38.54 -17.68
C PRO A 19 -23.28 38.55 -16.40
N LEU A 20 -23.41 39.53 -15.50
CA LEU A 20 -22.63 39.57 -14.26
C LEU A 20 -23.06 38.49 -13.24
N LEU A 21 -24.36 38.17 -13.19
CA LEU A 21 -24.90 37.11 -12.33
C LEU A 21 -24.52 35.70 -12.83
N MET A 22 -24.30 35.53 -14.14
CA MET A 22 -23.95 34.23 -14.72
C MET A 22 -22.47 33.83 -14.50
N HIS A 23 -21.60 34.78 -14.13
CA HIS A 23 -20.18 34.50 -13.86
C HIS A 23 -19.88 34.24 -12.36
N ALA A 24 -20.89 34.25 -11.48
CA ALA A 24 -20.68 34.19 -10.03
C ALA A 24 -20.61 32.76 -9.45
N GLN A 25 -20.94 31.72 -10.21
CA GLN A 25 -20.89 30.34 -9.71
C GLN A 25 -19.83 29.54 -10.45
N SER A 26 -18.59 29.62 -9.96
CA SER A 26 -17.56 28.63 -10.27
C SER A 26 -17.79 27.42 -9.37
N ASP A 27 -18.33 26.34 -9.92
CA ASP A 27 -18.41 25.06 -9.23
C ASP A 27 -16.98 24.54 -8.98
N ASP A 28 -16.46 24.73 -7.76
CA ASP A 28 -15.21 24.12 -7.31
C ASP A 28 -15.47 22.63 -7.04
N SER A 29 -15.59 21.86 -8.12
CA SER A 29 -15.58 20.42 -8.04
C SER A 29 -14.13 19.96 -7.91
N LEU A 30 -13.70 19.70 -6.67
CA LEU A 30 -12.57 18.82 -6.43
C LEU A 30 -12.89 17.47 -7.07
N LYS A 31 -12.47 17.31 -8.34
CA LYS A 31 -12.36 16.00 -8.98
C LYS A 31 -11.41 15.20 -8.12
N ARG A 32 -11.96 14.45 -7.16
CA ARG A 32 -11.21 13.43 -6.44
C ARG A 32 -10.63 12.55 -7.51
N ALA A 33 -9.33 12.68 -7.76
CA ALA A 33 -8.60 11.72 -8.55
C ALA A 33 -8.80 10.40 -7.80
N ALA A 34 -9.69 9.56 -8.32
CA ALA A 34 -9.82 8.20 -7.84
C ALA A 34 -8.46 7.57 -8.13
N LEU A 35 -7.62 7.50 -7.09
CA LEU A 35 -6.36 6.78 -7.11
C LEU A 35 -6.75 5.30 -7.20
N PHE A 36 -7.00 4.84 -8.43
CA PHE A 36 -7.15 3.43 -8.72
C PHE A 36 -5.77 2.81 -8.51
N LEU A 37 -5.56 2.26 -7.32
CA LEU A 37 -4.40 1.43 -7.04
C LEU A 37 -4.54 0.14 -7.85
N GLU A 38 -3.48 -0.26 -8.54
CA GLU A 38 -3.46 -1.55 -9.20
C GLU A 38 -3.59 -2.68 -8.16
N PRO A 39 -4.36 -3.74 -8.46
CA PRO A 39 -4.47 -4.88 -7.57
C PRO A 39 -3.11 -5.55 -7.40
N VAL A 40 -2.65 -5.70 -6.15
CA VAL A 40 -1.49 -6.53 -5.83
C VAL A 40 -1.94 -7.99 -5.81
N GLU A 41 -1.50 -8.77 -6.80
CA GLU A 41 -1.77 -10.20 -6.87
C GLU A 41 -0.67 -11.00 -6.14
N VAL A 42 -1.05 -11.70 -5.06
CA VAL A 42 -0.14 -12.62 -4.37
C VAL A 42 -0.21 -13.99 -5.06
N LYS A 43 0.72 -14.24 -5.99
CA LYS A 43 0.72 -15.47 -6.81
C LYS A 43 1.02 -16.76 -6.02
N ALA A 44 1.80 -16.68 -4.94
CA ALA A 44 2.07 -17.81 -4.04
C ALA A 44 2.75 -17.36 -2.73
N ILE A 45 2.52 -18.10 -1.65
CA ILE A 45 3.24 -17.96 -0.37
C ILE A 45 4.53 -18.82 -0.34
N ARG A 46 4.69 -19.75 -1.31
CA ARG A 46 5.84 -20.67 -1.41
C ARG A 46 6.66 -20.39 -2.66
N ALA A 47 7.98 -20.50 -2.52
CA ALA A 47 8.93 -20.37 -3.62
C ALA A 47 8.88 -21.58 -4.57
N THR A 48 8.64 -21.34 -5.85
CA THR A 48 8.71 -22.36 -6.91
C THR A 48 10.17 -22.74 -7.20
N GLU A 49 10.40 -23.80 -7.99
CA GLU A 49 11.75 -24.23 -8.38
C GLU A 49 12.54 -23.15 -9.13
N ASN A 50 11.88 -22.47 -10.06
CA ASN A 50 12.48 -21.43 -10.89
C ASN A 50 12.28 -20.01 -10.31
N ALA A 51 12.09 -19.89 -9.00
CA ALA A 51 11.96 -18.60 -8.35
C ALA A 51 13.27 -17.78 -8.52
N PRO A 52 13.21 -16.49 -8.90
CA PRO A 52 14.40 -15.67 -9.15
C PRO A 52 15.05 -15.14 -7.86
N PHE A 53 15.06 -15.94 -6.79
CA PHE A 53 15.65 -15.61 -5.49
C PHE A 53 16.15 -16.89 -4.80
N ALA A 54 17.12 -16.73 -3.90
CA ALA A 54 17.71 -17.86 -3.17
C ALA A 54 16.67 -18.53 -2.26
N LYS A 55 16.63 -19.86 -2.29
CA LYS A 55 15.78 -20.66 -1.41
C LYS A 55 16.53 -21.88 -0.90
N THR A 56 16.26 -22.23 0.35
CA THR A 56 16.71 -23.48 0.96
C THR A 56 15.48 -24.21 1.48
N THR A 57 15.28 -25.46 1.08
CA THR A 57 14.19 -26.31 1.58
C THR A 57 14.78 -27.39 2.47
N ILE A 58 14.35 -27.42 3.72
CA ILE A 58 14.77 -28.42 4.71
C ILE A 58 13.61 -29.40 4.90
N THR A 59 13.89 -30.67 4.69
CA THR A 59 12.93 -31.77 4.82
C THR A 59 12.77 -32.20 6.28
N GLY A 60 11.64 -32.85 6.60
CA GLY A 60 11.42 -33.38 7.94
C GLY A 60 12.46 -34.42 8.38
N SER A 61 13.05 -35.17 7.44
CA SER A 61 14.17 -36.08 7.72
C SER A 61 15.44 -35.35 8.15
N GLU A 62 15.74 -34.20 7.53
CA GLU A 62 16.90 -33.38 7.89
C GLU A 62 16.70 -32.71 9.25
N ILE A 63 15.49 -32.20 9.50
CA ILE A 63 15.10 -31.66 10.82
C ILE A 63 15.32 -32.71 11.90
N LYS A 64 14.85 -33.95 11.69
CA LYS A 64 15.00 -35.03 12.67
C LYS A 64 16.46 -35.38 12.96
N LYS A 65 17.35 -35.33 11.96
CA LYS A 65 18.79 -35.60 12.15
C LYS A 65 19.48 -34.51 12.97
N SER A 66 19.05 -33.27 12.84
CA SER A 66 19.62 -32.11 13.54
C SER A 66 18.84 -31.74 14.81
N ASN A 67 17.82 -32.50 15.19
CA ASN A 67 17.00 -32.20 16.35
C ASN A 67 17.67 -32.70 17.63
N LEU A 68 18.28 -31.78 18.36
CA LEU A 68 18.93 -32.04 19.65
C LEU A 68 18.04 -31.68 20.85
N GLY A 69 16.75 -31.37 20.63
CA GLY A 69 15.84 -30.87 21.66
C GLY A 69 16.00 -29.37 21.97
N GLN A 70 16.71 -28.63 21.12
CA GLN A 70 16.83 -27.18 21.14
C GLN A 70 15.68 -26.51 20.38
N ASP A 71 15.59 -25.18 20.45
CA ASP A 71 14.60 -24.40 19.74
C ASP A 71 14.74 -24.53 18.21
N LEU A 72 13.62 -24.43 17.51
CA LEU A 72 13.55 -24.55 16.04
C LEU A 72 14.57 -23.69 15.27
N PRO A 73 14.85 -22.42 15.65
CA PRO A 73 15.85 -21.62 14.93
C PRO A 73 17.22 -22.30 14.88
N TYR A 74 17.62 -23.06 15.91
CA TYR A 74 18.92 -23.75 15.93
C TYR A 74 19.07 -24.79 14.83
N ILE A 75 17.97 -25.38 14.37
CA ILE A 75 17.97 -26.33 13.24
C ILE A 75 18.39 -25.63 11.93
N LEU A 76 18.22 -24.30 11.86
CA LEU A 76 18.55 -23.50 10.69
C LEU A 76 19.97 -22.90 10.74
N ASN A 77 20.78 -23.21 11.76
CA ASN A 77 22.09 -22.56 11.96
C ASN A 77 23.12 -22.84 10.86
N LEU A 78 22.99 -23.95 10.15
CA LEU A 78 23.81 -24.30 8.99
C LEU A 78 23.25 -23.73 7.68
N THR A 79 22.10 -23.07 7.71
CA THR A 79 21.51 -22.48 6.50
C THR A 79 22.22 -21.16 6.17
N PRO A 80 22.66 -20.96 4.91
CA PRO A 80 23.24 -19.70 4.49
C PRO A 80 22.31 -18.51 4.76
N SER A 81 22.91 -17.34 5.02
CA SER A 81 22.18 -16.10 5.33
C SER A 81 21.33 -16.12 6.60
N VAL A 82 21.42 -17.16 7.43
CA VAL A 82 20.76 -17.25 8.73
C VAL A 82 21.73 -16.88 9.86
N VAL A 83 21.28 -16.03 10.77
CA VAL A 83 21.96 -15.73 12.04
C VAL A 83 21.00 -16.03 13.17
N ILE A 84 21.44 -16.84 14.12
CA ILE A 84 20.67 -17.19 15.31
C ILE A 84 21.36 -16.61 16.53
N ASN A 85 20.56 -16.10 17.44
CA ASN A 85 21.01 -15.63 18.75
C ASN A 85 20.09 -16.25 19.81
N SER A 86 20.65 -16.61 20.96
CA SER A 86 19.89 -17.08 22.11
C SER A 86 20.42 -16.38 23.35
N ASP A 87 19.54 -15.81 24.15
CA ASP A 87 19.91 -15.13 25.41
C ASP A 87 20.58 -16.11 26.40
N ALA A 88 20.14 -17.37 26.39
CA ALA A 88 20.68 -18.44 27.23
C ALA A 88 21.98 -19.06 26.69
N GLY A 89 22.39 -18.74 25.45
CA GLY A 89 23.59 -19.30 24.80
C GLY A 89 23.53 -20.79 24.43
N ASN A 90 22.55 -21.54 24.93
CA ASN A 90 22.36 -22.97 24.67
C ASN A 90 21.22 -23.27 23.68
N GLY A 91 20.55 -22.26 23.14
CA GLY A 91 19.49 -22.43 22.15
C GLY A 91 18.16 -22.92 22.70
N VAL A 92 17.87 -22.65 23.97
CA VAL A 92 16.58 -22.90 24.61
C VAL A 92 16.04 -21.59 25.20
N GLY A 93 14.79 -21.24 24.88
CA GLY A 93 14.10 -20.07 25.42
C GLY A 93 14.00 -18.92 24.42
N TYR A 94 14.51 -17.73 24.78
CA TYR A 94 14.47 -16.56 23.89
C TYR A 94 15.52 -16.68 22.79
N THR A 95 15.14 -17.40 21.73
CA THR A 95 15.97 -17.60 20.54
C THR A 95 15.47 -16.73 19.40
N GLY A 96 16.31 -15.79 18.96
CA GLY A 96 16.09 -14.93 17.81
C GLY A 96 16.62 -15.54 16.51
N LEU A 97 15.92 -15.26 15.41
CA LEU A 97 16.29 -15.65 14.06
C LEU A 97 16.36 -14.40 13.18
N ARG A 98 17.45 -14.24 12.44
CA ARG A 98 17.59 -13.21 11.41
C ARG A 98 18.00 -13.86 10.09
N ILE A 99 17.29 -13.50 9.02
CA ILE A 99 17.58 -13.92 7.65
C ILE A 99 17.96 -12.66 6.85
N ARG A 100 18.95 -12.77 5.97
CA ARG A 100 19.38 -11.69 5.06
C ARG A 100 19.13 -12.04 3.60
#